data_AF-A0A3D5U6K8-F1
#
_entry.id   AF-A0A3D5U6K8-F1
#
_cell.length_a   1.000
_cell.length_b   1.000
_cell.length_c   1.000
_cell.angle_alpha   90.00
_cell.angle_beta   90.00
_cell.angle_gamma   90.00
#
_symmetry.space_group_name_H-M   'P 1'
#
loop_
_entity.id
_entity.type
_entity.pdbx_description
1 polymer ?
#
loop_
_entity_poly.entity_id
_entity_poly.type
_entity_poly.pdbx_seq_one_letter_code
_entity_poly.pdbx_strand_id
1 'polypeptide(L)'
;MIDKDKALELAERLLKILSPEGGDSALLVFQRKLLEHIYKELLADVPLVFNGLFARMQYFHDNNDIPAELVRRLNTLRILCNKAAHEELSDIPAGAVSAGAKSIYELLRCVCPDLSYPPLEDVVKDAPELPRQS
;
A
#
# COMPACT_ATOMS: atom_id res chain seq x y z
N MET A 1 -15.61 4.90 4.03
CA MET A 1 -14.62 5.68 3.23
C MET A 1 -13.73 6.44 4.21
N ILE A 2 -12.46 6.65 3.88
CA ILE A 2 -11.54 7.43 4.74
C ILE A 2 -11.79 8.92 4.48
N ASP A 3 -11.89 9.73 5.53
CA ASP A 3 -11.98 11.18 5.39
C ASP A 3 -10.68 11.80 4.87
N LYS A 4 -10.76 13.03 4.37
CA LYS A 4 -9.64 13.69 3.70
C LYS A 4 -8.43 13.93 4.62
N ASP A 5 -8.67 14.34 5.87
CA ASP A 5 -7.60 14.64 6.81
C ASP A 5 -6.83 13.36 7.16
N LYS A 6 -7.57 12.27 7.35
CA LYS A 6 -6.97 10.95 7.59
C LYS A 6 -6.22 10.42 6.37
N ALA A 7 -6.76 10.60 5.16
CA ALA A 7 -6.09 10.22 3.92
C ALA A 7 -4.78 11.00 3.72
N LEU A 8 -4.76 12.29 4.04
CA LEU A 8 -3.55 13.13 4.05
C LEU A 8 -2.54 12.65 5.08
N GLU A 9 -2.97 12.33 6.31
CA GLU A 9 -2.10 11.76 7.35
C GLU A 9 -1.42 10.47 6.85
N LEU A 10 -2.17 9.58 6.20
CA LEU A 10 -1.65 8.32 5.66
C LEU A 10 -0.68 8.55 4.49
N ALA A 11 -0.94 9.54 3.63
CA ALA A 11 -0.04 9.93 2.55
C ALA A 11 1.27 10.55 3.08
N GLU A 12 1.19 11.40 4.10
CA GLU A 12 2.38 11.95 4.77
C GLU A 12 3.20 10.85 5.45
N ARG A 13 2.54 9.90 6.13
CA ARG A 13 3.19 8.72 6.70
C ARG A 13 3.87 7.88 5.62
N LEU A 14 3.24 7.68 4.47
CA LEU A 14 3.85 6.99 3.34
C LEU A 14 5.12 7.71 2.86
N LEU A 15 5.07 9.03 2.70
CA LEU A 15 6.25 9.81 2.31
C LEU A 15 7.38 9.68 3.35
N LYS A 16 7.06 9.78 4.64
CA LYS A 16 8.04 9.66 5.74
C LYS A 16 8.74 8.31 5.74
N ILE A 17 8.02 7.22 5.48
CA ILE A 17 8.64 5.88 5.47
C ILE A 17 9.51 5.66 4.24
N LEU A 18 9.43 6.47 3.19
CA LEU A 18 10.30 6.38 2.01
C LEU A 18 11.66 7.07 2.20
N SER A 19 11.99 7.48 3.43
CA SER A 19 13.29 8.06 3.74
C SER A 19 14.44 7.08 3.43
N PRO A 20 15.57 7.55 2.84
CA PRO A 20 16.68 6.69 2.40
C PRO A 20 17.43 5.94 3.52
N GLU A 21 17.09 6.20 4.78
CA GLU A 21 17.81 5.69 5.95
C GLU A 21 17.58 4.20 6.20
N GLY A 22 16.54 3.60 5.60
CA GLY A 22 16.26 2.17 5.66
C GLY A 22 16.56 1.46 4.34
N GLY A 23 17.16 0.26 4.40
CA GLY A 23 17.27 -0.61 3.22
C GLY A 23 15.90 -1.07 2.74
N ASP A 24 15.79 -1.43 1.45
CA ASP A 24 14.51 -1.76 0.79
C ASP A 24 13.64 -2.77 1.55
N SER A 25 14.24 -3.75 2.22
CA SER A 25 13.49 -4.74 3.02
C SER A 25 12.71 -4.07 4.16
N ALA A 26 13.36 -3.15 4.89
CA ALA A 26 12.73 -2.41 5.97
C ALA A 26 11.61 -1.52 5.42
N LEU A 27 11.83 -0.86 4.27
CA LEU A 27 10.84 -0.02 3.60
C LEU A 27 9.60 -0.82 3.20
N LEU A 28 9.78 -2.02 2.64
CA LEU A 28 8.67 -2.93 2.32
C LEU A 28 7.92 -3.40 3.58
N VAL A 29 8.63 -3.69 4.67
CA VAL A 29 7.99 -4.02 5.95
C VAL A 29 7.16 -2.85 6.47
N PHE A 30 7.63 -1.61 6.33
CA PHE A 30 6.85 -0.42 6.70
C PHE A 30 5.62 -0.23 5.81
N GLN A 31 5.75 -0.43 4.50
CA GLN A 31 4.62 -0.40 3.56
C GLN A 31 3.56 -1.43 3.92
N ARG A 32 3.95 -2.63 4.37
CA ARG A 32 3.03 -3.67 4.87
C ARG A 32 2.22 -3.18 6.06
N LYS A 33 2.89 -2.58 7.04
CA LYS A 33 2.26 -2.05 8.25
C LYS A 33 1.30 -0.90 7.92
N LEU A 34 1.69 -0.05 6.97
CA LEU A 34 0.83 1.03 6.50
C LEU A 34 -0.41 0.50 5.78
N LEU A 35 -0.26 -0.48 4.88
CA LEU A 35 -1.40 -1.16 4.24
C LEU A 35 -2.34 -1.76 5.28
N GLU A 36 -1.80 -2.52 6.25
CA GLU A 36 -2.59 -3.08 7.36
C GLU A 36 -3.36 -1.99 8.12
N HIS A 37 -2.75 -0.83 8.37
CA HIS A 37 -3.44 0.29 9.00
C HIS A 37 -4.54 0.86 8.11
N ILE A 38 -4.27 1.13 6.82
CA ILE A 38 -5.26 1.64 5.86
C ILE A 38 -6.50 0.72 5.81
N TYR A 39 -6.30 -0.60 5.69
CA TYR A 39 -7.41 -1.54 5.63
C TYR A 39 -8.14 -1.69 6.98
N LYS A 40 -7.49 -1.43 8.11
CA LYS A 40 -8.18 -1.36 9.40
C LYS A 40 -9.10 -0.14 9.46
N GLU A 41 -8.64 1.02 9.00
CA GLU A 41 -9.47 2.23 8.95
C GLU A 41 -10.66 2.04 7.99
N LEU A 42 -10.42 1.46 6.80
CA LEU A 42 -11.48 1.20 5.82
C LEU A 42 -12.59 0.26 6.33
N LEU A 43 -12.25 -0.62 7.28
CA LEU A 43 -13.13 -1.64 7.80
C LEU A 43 -13.51 -1.41 9.27
N ALA A 44 -13.28 -0.20 9.80
CA ALA A 44 -13.48 0.11 11.22
C ALA A 44 -14.93 -0.14 11.67
N ASP A 45 -15.90 0.13 10.80
CA ASP A 45 -17.33 -0.04 11.08
C ASP A 45 -17.88 -1.43 10.71
N VAL A 46 -17.02 -2.33 10.23
CA VAL A 46 -17.43 -3.69 9.83
C VAL A 46 -17.42 -4.60 11.05
N PRO A 47 -18.55 -5.24 11.43
CA PRO A 47 -18.65 -6.08 12.63
C PRO A 47 -18.07 -7.48 12.40
N LEU A 48 -16.90 -7.58 11.76
CA LEU A 48 -16.21 -8.82 11.45
C LEU A 48 -14.79 -8.81 12.02
N VAL A 49 -14.35 -9.98 12.47
CA VAL A 49 -12.96 -10.18 12.90
C VAL A 49 -12.14 -10.70 11.73
N PHE A 50 -11.12 -9.93 11.34
CA PHE A 50 -10.23 -10.28 10.23
C PHE A 50 -8.89 -10.82 10.73
N ASN A 51 -8.49 -11.99 10.22
CA ASN A 51 -7.21 -12.62 10.51
C ASN A 51 -6.12 -12.13 9.53
N GLY A 52 -5.67 -10.89 9.73
CA GLY A 52 -4.52 -10.31 9.02
C GLY A 52 -4.86 -9.58 7.71
N LEU A 53 -3.81 -9.12 7.03
CA LEU A 53 -3.90 -8.21 5.88
C LEU A 53 -4.69 -8.79 4.70
N PHE A 54 -4.42 -10.04 4.34
CA PHE A 54 -5.05 -10.67 3.18
C PHE A 54 -6.58 -10.72 3.31
N ALA A 55 -7.08 -11.15 4.47
CA ALA A 55 -8.53 -11.23 4.72
C ALA A 55 -9.22 -9.86 4.62
N ARG A 56 -8.57 -8.81 5.13
CA ARG A 56 -9.09 -7.44 5.02
C ARG A 56 -9.11 -6.93 3.59
N MET A 57 -8.01 -7.15 2.86
CA MET A 57 -7.91 -6.77 1.45
C MET A 57 -9.00 -7.43 0.62
N GLN A 58 -9.11 -8.76 0.73
CA GLN A 58 -10.10 -9.55 -0.01
C GLN A 58 -11.52 -9.04 0.27
N TYR A 59 -11.89 -8.92 1.55
CA TYR A 59 -13.21 -8.42 1.92
C TYR A 59 -13.46 -7.02 1.38
N PHE A 60 -12.51 -6.09 1.52
CA PHE A 60 -12.68 -4.74 1.01
C PHE A 60 -12.85 -4.72 -0.52
N HIS A 61 -12.02 -5.47 -1.26
CA HIS A 61 -12.06 -5.52 -2.73
C HIS A 61 -13.31 -6.21 -3.28
N ASP A 62 -13.86 -7.19 -2.57
CA ASP A 62 -15.11 -7.85 -2.98
C ASP A 62 -16.35 -6.97 -2.77
N ASN A 63 -16.27 -5.98 -1.89
CA ASN A 63 -17.40 -5.13 -1.49
C ASN A 63 -17.29 -3.68 -2.00
N ASN A 64 -16.19 -3.32 -2.68
CA ASN A 64 -15.94 -1.97 -3.17
C ASN A 64 -15.39 -2.02 -4.60
N ASP A 65 -15.77 -1.05 -5.42
CA ASP A 65 -15.31 -0.97 -6.81
C ASP A 65 -13.88 -0.41 -6.87
N ILE A 66 -12.90 -1.29 -6.70
CA ILE A 66 -11.48 -0.98 -6.84
C ILE A 66 -10.99 -1.50 -8.19
N PRO A 67 -10.29 -0.67 -8.99
CA PRO A 67 -9.78 -1.11 -10.29
C PRO A 67 -8.98 -2.42 -10.18
N ALA A 68 -9.31 -3.41 -11.02
CA ALA A 68 -8.71 -4.74 -10.97
C ALA A 68 -7.17 -4.72 -11.04
N GLU A 69 -6.61 -3.78 -11.81
CA GLU A 69 -5.16 -3.60 -11.92
C GLU A 69 -4.53 -3.09 -10.60
N LEU A 70 -5.24 -2.23 -9.87
CA LEU A 70 -4.82 -1.75 -8.55
C LEU A 70 -4.92 -2.88 -7.52
N VAL A 71 -6.01 -3.66 -7.52
CA VAL A 71 -6.15 -4.86 -6.68
C VAL A 71 -4.99 -5.83 -6.89
N ARG A 72 -4.61 -6.08 -8.16
CA ARG A 72 -3.47 -6.95 -8.49
C ARG A 72 -2.15 -6.41 -7.95
N ARG A 73 -1.88 -5.11 -8.13
CA ARG A 73 -0.64 -4.47 -7.64
C ARG A 73 -0.56 -4.49 -6.12
N LEU A 74 -1.66 -4.21 -5.42
CA LEU A 74 -1.72 -4.29 -3.96
C LEU A 74 -1.50 -5.71 -3.45
N ASN A 75 -2.05 -6.72 -4.12
CA ASN A 75 -1.79 -8.12 -3.76
C ASN A 75 -0.34 -8.53 -4.02
N THR A 76 0.25 -8.08 -5.12
CA THR A 76 1.67 -8.29 -5.43
C THR A 76 2.56 -7.65 -4.36
N LEU A 77 2.24 -6.42 -3.96
CA LEU A 77 2.91 -5.70 -2.88
C LEU A 77 2.81 -6.47 -1.56
N ARG A 78 1.61 -6.94 -1.18
CA ARG A 78 1.42 -7.76 0.03
C ARG A 78 2.31 -8.99 0.04
N ILE A 79 2.42 -9.71 -1.08
CA ILE A 79 3.28 -10.89 -1.22
C ILE A 79 4.75 -10.50 -1.05
N LEU A 80 5.19 -9.45 -1.75
CA LEU A 80 6.56 -8.97 -1.67
C LEU A 80 6.93 -8.53 -0.24
N CYS A 81 6.07 -7.77 0.42
CA CYS A 81 6.24 -7.35 1.81
C CYS A 81 6.30 -8.54 2.78
N ASN A 82 5.48 -9.58 2.56
CA ASN A 82 5.53 -10.79 3.38
C ASN A 82 6.88 -11.49 3.24
N LYS A 83 7.36 -11.68 2.00
CA LYS A 83 8.66 -12.31 1.78
C LYS A 83 9.82 -11.49 2.37
N ALA A 84 9.76 -10.16 2.24
CA ALA A 84 10.73 -9.26 2.87
C ALA A 84 10.73 -9.38 4.40
N ALA A 85 9.55 -9.46 5.03
CA ALA A 85 9.41 -9.61 6.47
C ALA A 85 9.90 -10.96 7.04
N HIS A 86 9.91 -12.00 6.20
CA HIS A 86 10.37 -13.35 6.57
C HIS A 86 11.79 -13.65 6.06
N GLU A 87 12.51 -12.65 5.54
CA GLU A 87 13.85 -12.81 4.96
C GLU A 87 13.91 -13.87 3.84
N GLU A 88 12.79 -14.10 3.15
CA GLU A 88 12.65 -15.07 2.07
C GLU A 88 13.05 -14.51 0.69
N LEU A 89 13.39 -13.23 0.61
CA LEU A 89 13.92 -12.60 -0.60
C LEU A 89 15.43 -12.57 -0.54
N SER A 90 16.06 -13.30 -1.46
CA SER A 90 17.49 -13.16 -1.75
C SER A 90 17.83 -11.77 -2.31
N ASP A 91 16.93 -11.20 -3.13
CA ASP A 91 17.06 -9.85 -3.68
C ASP A 91 15.67 -9.18 -3.81
N ILE A 92 15.62 -7.87 -3.56
CA ILE A 92 14.42 -7.06 -3.77
C ILE A 92 14.49 -6.46 -5.19
N PRO A 93 13.44 -6.58 -6.02
CA PRO A 93 13.45 -6.01 -7.36
C PRO A 93 13.67 -4.50 -7.33
N ALA A 94 14.52 -4.00 -8.23
CA ALA A 94 14.80 -2.57 -8.33
C ALA A 94 13.50 -1.77 -8.54
N GLY A 95 13.32 -0.71 -7.74
CA GLY A 95 12.12 0.13 -7.80
C GLY A 95 10.86 -0.49 -7.17
N ALA A 96 10.94 -1.67 -6.54
CA ALA A 96 9.77 -2.28 -5.91
C ALA A 96 9.19 -1.44 -4.76
N VAL A 97 10.06 -0.75 -4.02
CA VAL A 97 9.64 0.17 -2.95
C VAL A 97 8.83 1.33 -3.52
N SER A 98 9.32 2.02 -4.55
CA SER A 98 8.60 3.15 -5.16
C SER A 98 7.33 2.70 -5.87
N ALA A 99 7.34 1.54 -6.54
CA ALA A 99 6.15 0.92 -7.13
C ALA A 99 5.09 0.57 -6.08
N GLY A 100 5.54 0.09 -4.91
CA GLY A 100 4.68 -0.18 -3.76
C GLY A 100 4.04 1.10 -3.20
N ALA A 101 4.83 2.16 -3.06
CA ALA A 101 4.33 3.47 -2.63
C ALA A 101 3.31 4.04 -3.62
N LYS A 102 3.58 3.98 -4.92
CA LYS A 102 2.64 4.37 -5.97
C LYS A 102 1.30 3.64 -5.82
N SER A 103 1.34 2.32 -5.63
CA SER A 103 0.14 1.49 -5.45
C SER A 103 -0.65 1.87 -4.19
N ILE A 104 0.02 2.16 -3.07
CA ILE A 104 -0.64 2.63 -1.85
C ILE A 104 -1.27 4.00 -2.06
N TYR A 105 -0.57 4.93 -2.72
CA TYR A 105 -1.09 6.26 -2.98
C TYR A 105 -2.31 6.23 -3.91
N GLU A 106 -2.28 5.40 -4.94
CA GLU A 106 -3.43 5.20 -5.82
C GLU A 106 -4.62 4.56 -5.09
N LEU A 107 -4.40 3.67 -4.12
CA LEU A 107 -5.46 3.18 -3.24
C LEU A 107 -6.07 4.33 -2.42
N LEU A 108 -5.24 5.18 -1.80
CA LEU A 108 -5.72 6.33 -1.03
C LEU A 108 -6.55 7.28 -1.90
N ARG A 109 -6.12 7.55 -3.14
CA ARG A 109 -6.90 8.36 -4.10
C ARG A 109 -8.17 7.67 -4.59
N CYS A 110 -8.17 6.34 -4.67
CA CYS A 110 -9.38 5.57 -5.03
C CYS A 110 -10.45 5.68 -3.94
N VAL A 111 -10.05 5.63 -2.67
CA VAL A 111 -10.97 5.70 -1.52
C VAL A 111 -11.23 7.13 -1.02
N CYS A 112 -10.46 8.10 -1.49
CA CYS A 112 -10.60 9.53 -1.24
C CYS A 112 -10.22 10.31 -2.52
N PRO A 113 -11.16 10.50 -3.48
CA PRO A 113 -10.87 11.13 -4.77
C PRO A 113 -10.31 12.55 -4.69
N ASP A 114 -10.66 13.29 -3.64
CA ASP A 114 -10.20 14.67 -3.39
C ASP A 114 -8.82 14.74 -2.71
N LEU A 115 -8.17 13.60 -2.49
CA LEU A 115 -6.81 13.55 -2.01
C LEU A 115 -5.84 14.06 -3.08
N SER A 116 -5.10 15.11 -2.71
CA SER A 116 -3.91 15.56 -3.42
C SER A 116 -2.82 15.83 -2.40
N TYR A 117 -1.66 15.24 -2.64
CA TYR A 117 -0.48 15.42 -1.81
C TYR A 117 0.76 15.52 -2.71
N PRO A 118 1.05 16.72 -3.25
CA PRO A 118 2.09 16.93 -4.25
C PRO A 118 3.48 16.37 -3.88
N PRO A 119 3.96 16.46 -2.62
CA PRO A 119 5.26 15.90 -2.26
C PRO A 119 5.37 14.39 -2.51
N LEU A 120 4.30 13.63 -2.30
CA LEU A 120 4.29 12.20 -2.58
C LEU A 120 4.06 11.91 -4.06
N GLU A 121 3.21 12.70 -4.73
CA GLU A 121 3.02 12.62 -6.19
C GLU A 121 4.34 12.74 -6.92
N ASP A 122 5.18 13.70 -6.53
CA ASP A 122 6.51 13.89 -7.12
C ASP A 122 7.45 12.73 -6.90
N VAL A 123 7.36 12.05 -5.75
CA VAL A 123 8.17 10.86 -5.43
C VAL A 123 7.74 9.64 -6.23
N VAL A 124 6.43 9.48 -6.49
CA VAL A 124 5.89 8.26 -7.11
C VAL A 124 5.60 8.40 -8.61
N LYS A 125 5.70 9.59 -9.21
CA LYS A 125 5.37 9.83 -10.63
C LYS A 125 6.17 8.97 -11.60
N ASP A 126 7.45 8.76 -11.30
CA ASP A 126 8.38 7.98 -12.14
C ASP A 126 8.57 6.55 -11.61
N ALA A 127 7.78 6.15 -10.60
CA ALA A 127 7.88 4.81 -10.05
C ALA A 127 7.44 3.76 -11.08
N PRO A 128 8.19 2.65 -11.21
CA PRO A 128 7.81 1.57 -12.10
C PRO A 128 6.51 0.91 -11.62
N GLU A 129 5.90 0.09 -12.48
CA GLU A 129 4.81 -0.78 -12.04
C GLU A 129 5.37 -2.02 -11.34
N LEU A 130 4.62 -2.53 -10.35
CA LEU A 130 4.95 -3.82 -9.75
C LEU A 130 4.86 -4.92 -10.82
N PRO A 131 5.83 -5.84 -10.85
CA PRO A 131 5.88 -6.87 -11.87
C PRO A 131 4.64 -7.75 -11.81
N ARG A 132 4.16 -8.18 -12.99
CA ARG A 132 3.12 -9.20 -13.06
C ARG A 132 3.72 -10.50 -12.56
N GLN A 133 3.11 -11.09 -11.53
CA GLN A 133 3.43 -12.48 -11.19
C GLN A 133 2.86 -13.35 -12.31
N SER A 134 3.77 -13.95 -13.09
CA SER A 134 3.50 -14.94 -14.13
C SER A 134 3.03 -16.26 -13.54
#